data_AF-A0A6A0IDR2-F1
#
_entry.id   AF-A0A6A0IDR2-F1
#
_cell.length_a   1.000
_cell.length_b   1.000
_cell.length_c   1.000
_cell.angle_alpha   90.00
_cell.angle_beta   90.00
_cell.angle_gamma   90.00
#
_symmetry.space_group_name_H-M   'P 1'
#
loop_
_entity.id
_entity.type
_entity.pdbx_description
1 polymer ?
#
loop_
_entity_poly.entity_id
_entity_poly.type
_entity_poly.pdbx_seq_one_letter_code
_entity_poly.pdbx_strand_id
1 'polypeptide(L)'
;MSTPDAGPCALDEAGNLYRPISVWEPEPGTWFERRAAVNGAVLWSTFLSQVYVSAVAVDAVGDATIAGSASGPPSCLDVRKLAGATGTSIWGPVRWGDPTSVFSYGQDAAITPSGDVVVLGTTRDVTAWNALVLRLSGAGGELLGPPLLFGGGTDAYPSALGLRGEAPVVGVASSVLGAAVVSWPEGPIPFVDRPARGR
;
A
#
# COMPACT_ATOMS: atom_id res chain seq x y z
N MET A 1 5.87 -23.92 -13.63
CA MET A 1 4.71 -23.54 -12.79
C MET A 1 5.30 -22.87 -11.56
N SER A 2 5.42 -21.55 -11.56
CA SER A 2 5.90 -20.79 -10.40
C SER A 2 4.91 -20.98 -9.26
N THR A 3 5.40 -21.25 -8.06
CA THR A 3 4.57 -21.29 -6.86
C THR A 3 3.87 -19.94 -6.72
N PRO A 4 2.55 -19.88 -6.45
CA PRO A 4 1.91 -18.62 -6.10
C PRO A 4 2.62 -18.09 -4.86
N ASP A 5 3.27 -16.93 -5.00
CA ASP A 5 3.89 -16.25 -3.87
C ASP A 5 2.79 -15.93 -2.87
N ALA A 6 3.04 -16.17 -1.58
CA ALA A 6 2.10 -15.78 -0.54
C ALA A 6 2.08 -14.24 -0.51
N GLY A 7 1.14 -13.65 -1.23
CA GLY A 7 0.94 -12.21 -1.27
C GLY A 7 0.60 -11.63 0.11
N PRO A 8 0.56 -10.30 0.24
CA PRO A 8 0.22 -9.63 1.49
C PRO A 8 -1.13 -10.14 2.02
N CYS A 9 -1.27 -10.36 3.32
CA CYS A 9 -2.52 -10.81 3.88
C CYS A 9 -2.92 -9.98 5.09
N ALA A 10 -4.22 -9.93 5.35
CA ALA A 10 -4.78 -9.23 6.49
C ALA A 10 -5.89 -10.07 7.15
N LEU A 11 -6.15 -9.81 8.41
CA LEU A 11 -7.24 -10.40 9.17
C LEU A 11 -8.26 -9.32 9.54
N ASP A 12 -9.55 -9.64 9.51
CA ASP A 12 -10.56 -8.81 10.19
C ASP A 12 -10.64 -9.14 11.69
N GLU A 13 -11.46 -8.40 12.45
CA GLU A 13 -11.65 -8.62 13.89
C GLU A 13 -12.21 -10.01 14.24
N ALA A 14 -12.94 -10.63 13.30
CA ALA A 14 -13.45 -12.00 13.44
C ALA A 14 -12.41 -13.07 13.04
N GLY A 15 -11.19 -12.66 12.66
CA GLY A 15 -10.09 -13.53 12.25
C GLY A 15 -10.21 -14.07 10.83
N ASN A 16 -11.12 -13.55 10.01
CA ASN A 16 -11.24 -13.99 8.62
C ASN A 16 -10.08 -13.46 7.79
N LEU A 17 -9.55 -14.31 6.92
CA LEU A 17 -8.37 -14.02 6.12
C LEU A 17 -8.72 -13.35 4.81
N TYR A 18 -8.13 -12.19 4.57
CA TYR A 18 -8.10 -11.51 3.28
C TYR A 18 -6.78 -11.84 2.61
N ARG A 19 -6.85 -12.40 1.39
CA ARG A 19 -5.66 -12.80 0.65
C ARG A 19 -5.79 -12.50 -0.84
N PRO A 20 -4.76 -11.93 -1.47
CA PRO A 20 -4.58 -11.93 -2.89
C PRO A 20 -3.91 -13.23 -3.37
N ILE A 21 -4.32 -13.68 -4.55
CA ILE A 21 -3.73 -14.78 -5.28
C ILE A 21 -3.48 -14.26 -6.69
N SER A 22 -2.23 -13.84 -6.93
CA SER A 22 -1.85 -13.35 -8.25
C SER A 22 -1.78 -14.51 -9.23
N VAL A 23 -2.44 -14.33 -10.38
CA VAL A 23 -2.45 -15.29 -11.47
C VAL A 23 -1.91 -14.60 -12.72
N TRP A 24 -0.97 -15.28 -13.39
CA TRP A 24 -0.25 -14.73 -14.54
C TRP A 24 -0.93 -15.06 -15.88
N GLU A 25 -1.89 -15.99 -15.90
CA GLU A 25 -2.58 -16.45 -17.12
C GLU A 25 -4.03 -16.90 -16.80
N PRO A 26 -4.98 -16.82 -17.75
CA PRO A 26 -4.87 -16.19 -19.08
C PRO A 26 -4.99 -14.66 -19.05
N GLU A 27 -5.51 -14.09 -17.98
CA GLU A 27 -5.56 -12.64 -17.75
C GLU A 27 -4.68 -12.28 -16.55
N PRO A 28 -3.68 -11.40 -16.71
CA PRO A 28 -2.89 -10.95 -15.57
C PRO A 28 -3.82 -10.21 -14.60
N GLY A 29 -3.77 -10.60 -13.34
CA GLY A 29 -4.62 -10.03 -12.31
C GLY A 29 -4.49 -10.77 -10.99
N THR A 30 -5.35 -10.39 -10.05
CA THR A 30 -5.35 -10.96 -8.70
C THR A 30 -6.74 -11.41 -8.34
N TRP A 31 -6.88 -12.68 -7.97
CA TRP A 31 -8.06 -13.12 -7.21
C TRP A 31 -7.89 -12.65 -5.77
N PHE A 32 -8.80 -11.81 -5.32
CA PHE A 32 -8.84 -11.35 -3.93
C PHE A 32 -9.97 -12.08 -3.21
N GLU A 33 -9.63 -12.79 -2.14
CA GLU A 33 -10.55 -13.65 -1.42
C GLU A 33 -10.64 -13.25 0.04
N ARG A 34 -11.84 -13.41 0.61
CA ARG A 34 -12.03 -13.50 2.06
C ARG A 34 -12.37 -14.93 2.45
N ARG A 35 -11.73 -15.43 3.50
CA ARG A 35 -11.90 -16.81 3.99
C ARG A 35 -12.28 -16.86 5.45
N ALA A 36 -13.20 -17.76 5.77
CA ALA A 36 -13.69 -17.96 7.13
C ALA A 36 -12.56 -18.39 8.07
N ALA A 37 -12.46 -17.74 9.23
CA ALA A 37 -11.47 -18.08 10.26
C ALA A 37 -11.59 -19.55 10.73
N VAL A 38 -12.83 -20.04 10.81
CA VAL A 38 -13.16 -21.30 11.47
C VAL A 38 -12.71 -22.54 10.69
N ASN A 39 -12.65 -22.45 9.36
CA ASN A 39 -12.41 -23.62 8.50
C ASN A 39 -11.73 -23.28 7.15
N GLY A 40 -11.37 -22.01 6.92
CA GLY A 40 -10.73 -21.56 5.69
C GLY A 40 -11.63 -21.54 4.44
N ALA A 41 -12.95 -21.74 4.59
CA ALA A 41 -13.90 -21.70 3.48
C ALA A 41 -13.91 -20.32 2.83
N VAL A 42 -13.99 -20.27 1.49
CA VAL A 42 -14.13 -18.99 0.76
C VAL A 42 -15.50 -18.41 1.07
N LEU A 43 -15.53 -17.22 1.66
CA LEU A 43 -16.75 -16.46 1.87
C LEU A 43 -17.16 -15.71 0.60
N TRP A 44 -16.18 -15.09 -0.07
CA TRP A 44 -16.31 -14.50 -1.39
C TRP A 44 -14.96 -14.42 -2.10
N SER A 45 -15.00 -14.21 -3.42
CA SER A 45 -13.83 -14.01 -4.27
C SER A 45 -14.14 -12.97 -5.35
N THR A 46 -13.22 -12.04 -5.56
CA THR A 46 -13.32 -10.97 -6.57
C THR A 46 -12.08 -11.00 -7.46
N PHE A 47 -12.27 -11.02 -8.78
CA PHE A 47 -11.15 -10.92 -9.71
C PHE A 47 -10.82 -9.45 -10.00
N LEU A 48 -9.57 -9.08 -9.71
CA LEU A 48 -9.00 -7.76 -9.97
C LEU A 48 -8.17 -7.83 -11.25
N SER A 49 -8.83 -7.64 -12.39
CA SER A 49 -8.17 -7.65 -13.69
C SER A 49 -7.08 -6.58 -13.76
N GLN A 50 -5.91 -6.97 -14.26
CA GLN A 50 -4.74 -6.12 -14.46
C GLN A 50 -4.23 -5.45 -13.18
N VAL A 51 -4.42 -6.06 -12.00
CA VAL A 51 -3.89 -5.54 -10.74
C VAL A 51 -3.05 -6.59 -10.03
N TYR A 52 -1.86 -6.19 -9.59
CA TYR A 52 -1.01 -6.94 -8.67
C TYR A 52 -1.12 -6.29 -7.29
N VAL A 53 -1.71 -7.01 -6.35
CA VAL A 53 -1.90 -6.52 -4.98
C VAL A 53 -0.63 -6.77 -4.17
N SER A 54 -0.10 -5.70 -3.59
CA SER A 54 1.13 -5.70 -2.76
C SER A 54 0.87 -5.29 -1.31
N ALA A 55 -0.30 -4.71 -1.02
CA ALA A 55 -0.75 -4.45 0.34
C ALA A 55 -2.26 -4.65 0.53
N VAL A 56 -2.64 -5.04 1.75
CA VAL A 56 -4.04 -5.19 2.18
C VAL A 56 -4.17 -4.62 3.60
N ALA A 57 -5.15 -3.75 3.80
CA ALA A 57 -5.57 -3.28 5.12
C ALA A 57 -7.08 -3.48 5.27
N VAL A 58 -7.54 -3.77 6.49
CA VAL A 58 -8.96 -4.03 6.78
C VAL A 58 -9.42 -3.09 7.88
N ASP A 59 -10.56 -2.43 7.67
CA ASP A 59 -11.13 -1.54 8.68
C ASP A 59 -11.96 -2.32 9.72
N ALA A 60 -12.42 -1.61 10.76
CA ALA A 60 -13.20 -2.19 11.85
C ALA A 60 -14.56 -2.76 11.40
N VAL A 61 -15.09 -2.35 10.24
CA VAL A 61 -16.34 -2.89 9.67
C VAL A 61 -16.04 -4.13 8.81
N GLY A 62 -14.77 -4.40 8.52
CA GLY A 62 -14.30 -5.51 7.71
C GLY A 62 -14.09 -5.14 6.24
N ASP A 63 -14.23 -3.88 5.85
CA ASP A 63 -13.97 -3.49 4.47
C ASP A 63 -12.46 -3.50 4.21
N ALA A 64 -12.07 -4.01 3.04
CA ALA A 64 -10.68 -4.18 2.68
C ALA A 64 -10.23 -3.08 1.73
N THR A 65 -9.17 -2.38 2.10
CA THR A 65 -8.40 -1.55 1.18
C THR A 65 -7.22 -2.33 0.66
N ILE A 66 -7.05 -2.29 -0.66
CA ILE A 66 -5.91 -2.91 -1.34
C ILE A 66 -5.08 -1.82 -2.01
N ALA A 67 -3.76 -1.99 -1.99
CA ALA A 67 -2.85 -1.19 -2.79
C ALA A 67 -1.95 -2.11 -3.61
N GLY A 68 -1.58 -1.64 -4.80
CA GLY A 68 -0.88 -2.47 -5.76
C GLY A 68 -0.35 -1.68 -6.96
N SER A 69 -0.06 -2.41 -8.01
CA SER A 69 0.21 -1.86 -9.34
C SER A 69 -0.83 -2.35 -10.33
N ALA A 70 -1.33 -1.43 -11.15
CA ALA A 70 -2.06 -1.79 -12.36
C ALA A 70 -1.06 -2.16 -13.48
N SER A 71 -1.31 -3.24 -14.22
CA SER A 71 -0.58 -3.55 -15.44
C SER A 71 -1.02 -2.67 -16.61
N GLY A 72 -0.03 -2.23 -17.39
CA GLY A 72 -0.17 -1.28 -18.49
C GLY A 72 0.94 -0.23 -18.40
N PRO A 73 1.49 0.27 -19.52
CA PRO A 73 2.52 1.32 -19.49
C PRO A 73 1.90 2.73 -19.44
N PRO A 74 2.36 3.63 -18.53
CA PRO A 74 3.21 3.33 -17.37
C PRO A 74 2.41 2.59 -16.29
N SER A 75 3.05 1.67 -15.56
CA SER A 75 2.36 1.00 -14.46
C SER A 75 2.08 2.02 -13.37
N CYS A 76 0.83 2.07 -12.92
CA CYS A 76 0.41 3.04 -11.93
C CYS A 76 0.07 2.33 -10.63
N LEU A 77 0.38 3.00 -9.52
CA LEU A 77 -0.17 2.65 -8.23
C LEU A 77 -1.70 2.66 -8.35
N ASP A 78 -2.34 1.59 -7.89
CA ASP A 78 -3.79 1.39 -7.92
C ASP A 78 -4.26 1.07 -6.49
N VAL A 79 -5.19 1.87 -5.98
CA VAL A 79 -5.80 1.70 -4.66
C VAL A 79 -7.30 1.52 -4.83
N ARG A 80 -7.87 0.53 -4.14
CA ARG A 80 -9.31 0.27 -4.15
C ARG A 80 -9.79 -0.08 -2.75
N LYS A 81 -11.07 0.16 -2.48
CA LYS A 81 -11.74 -0.38 -1.30
C LYS A 81 -12.88 -1.29 -1.71
N LEU A 82 -12.95 -2.46 -1.08
CA LEU A 82 -13.92 -3.50 -1.32
C LEU A 82 -14.72 -3.76 -0.03
N ALA A 83 -16.01 -4.00 -0.18
CA ALA A 83 -16.89 -4.32 0.94
C ALA A 83 -16.54 -5.67 1.55
N GLY A 84 -16.37 -5.72 2.87
CA GLY A 84 -15.98 -6.94 3.59
C GLY A 84 -17.00 -8.07 3.52
N ALA A 85 -18.27 -7.71 3.37
CA ALA A 85 -19.37 -8.66 3.30
C ALA A 85 -19.46 -9.37 1.94
N THR A 86 -19.10 -8.71 0.85
CA THR A 86 -19.43 -9.15 -0.52
C THR A 86 -18.25 -9.16 -1.49
N GLY A 87 -17.14 -8.49 -1.18
CA GLY A 87 -16.03 -8.27 -2.09
C GLY A 87 -16.30 -7.27 -3.21
N THR A 88 -17.44 -6.57 -3.20
CA THR A 88 -17.79 -5.57 -4.22
C THR A 88 -17.07 -4.24 -3.98
N SER A 89 -16.74 -3.52 -5.06
CA SER A 89 -16.11 -2.20 -4.96
C SER A 89 -16.98 -1.20 -4.20
N ILE A 90 -16.38 -0.54 -3.20
CA ILE A 90 -16.94 0.64 -2.52
C ILE A 90 -16.47 1.89 -3.28
N TRP A 91 -15.17 1.99 -3.53
CA TRP A 91 -14.57 3.05 -4.34
C TRP A 91 -13.29 2.59 -5.02
N GLY A 92 -12.84 3.42 -5.96
CA GLY A 92 -11.64 3.20 -6.76
C GLY A 92 -11.94 2.61 -8.15
N PRO A 93 -10.90 2.45 -8.98
CA PRO A 93 -9.49 2.64 -8.66
C PRO A 93 -9.11 4.12 -8.47
N VAL A 94 -8.38 4.40 -7.39
CA VAL A 94 -7.62 5.63 -7.25
C VAL A 94 -6.24 5.35 -7.80
N ARG A 95 -5.86 6.08 -8.85
CA ARG A 95 -4.57 5.92 -9.51
C ARG A 95 -3.68 7.10 -9.25
N TRP A 96 -2.43 6.83 -8.89
CA TRP A 96 -1.40 7.86 -8.85
C TRP A 96 -0.71 7.93 -10.21
N GLY A 97 -0.70 9.13 -10.80
CA GLY A 97 0.01 9.42 -12.03
C GLY A 97 0.60 10.82 -11.94
N ASP A 98 1.84 10.92 -11.50
CA ASP A 98 2.64 12.11 -11.75
C ASP A 98 2.92 12.16 -13.26
N PRO A 99 2.65 13.28 -13.96
CA PRO A 99 2.90 13.42 -15.40
C PRO A 99 4.34 13.11 -15.83
N THR A 100 5.28 13.24 -14.90
CA THR A 100 6.71 12.96 -15.10
C THR A 100 7.12 11.55 -14.65
N SER A 101 6.22 10.83 -13.97
CA SER A 101 6.47 9.48 -13.50
C SER A 101 6.30 8.46 -14.63
N VAL A 102 7.30 7.62 -14.76
CA VAL A 102 7.30 6.48 -15.69
C VAL A 102 6.88 5.18 -15.00
N PHE A 103 6.75 5.19 -13.67
CA PHE A 103 6.41 3.99 -12.89
C PHE A 103 5.94 4.36 -11.48
N SER A 104 4.83 3.80 -11.02
CA SER A 104 4.47 3.81 -9.60
C SER A 104 3.78 2.52 -9.18
N TYR A 105 3.93 2.16 -7.91
CA TYR A 105 3.26 0.99 -7.31
C TYR A 105 3.10 1.17 -5.80
N GLY A 106 2.00 0.63 -5.26
CA GLY A 106 1.80 0.52 -3.81
C GLY A 106 2.73 -0.53 -3.21
N GLN A 107 3.13 -0.34 -1.96
CA GLN A 107 3.94 -1.29 -1.19
C GLN A 107 3.26 -1.66 0.13
N ASP A 108 2.62 -0.69 0.79
CA ASP A 108 1.96 -0.91 2.07
C ASP A 108 0.71 -0.02 2.19
N ALA A 109 -0.22 -0.40 3.05
CA ALA A 109 -1.42 0.36 3.33
C ALA A 109 -1.80 0.24 4.81
N ALA A 110 -2.28 1.33 5.39
CA ALA A 110 -2.77 1.38 6.76
C ALA A 110 -4.05 2.21 6.84
N ILE A 111 -4.88 1.92 7.83
CA ILE A 111 -6.14 2.63 8.07
C ILE A 111 -6.03 3.37 9.41
N THR A 112 -6.20 4.67 9.35
CA THR A 112 -6.19 5.55 10.53
C THR A 112 -7.41 5.32 11.42
N PRO A 113 -7.38 5.72 12.70
CA PRO A 113 -8.55 5.63 13.57
C PRO A 113 -9.79 6.36 13.04
N SER A 114 -9.60 7.47 12.31
CA SER A 114 -10.68 8.18 11.62
C SER A 114 -11.24 7.45 10.39
N GLY A 115 -10.60 6.37 9.94
CA GLY A 115 -11.00 5.57 8.79
C GLY A 115 -10.29 5.97 7.48
N ASP A 116 -9.44 7.00 7.48
CA ASP A 116 -8.65 7.36 6.30
C ASP A 116 -7.62 6.29 5.96
N VAL A 117 -7.37 6.12 4.67
CA VAL A 117 -6.37 5.20 4.15
C VAL A 117 -5.07 5.95 3.94
N VAL A 118 -3.98 5.46 4.52
CA VAL A 118 -2.62 5.85 4.15
C VAL A 118 -2.01 4.77 3.28
N VAL A 119 -1.49 5.16 2.12
CA VAL A 119 -0.78 4.26 1.21
C VAL A 119 0.68 4.67 1.15
N LEU A 120 1.55 3.70 1.37
CA LEU A 120 2.97 3.80 1.09
C LEU A 120 3.23 3.15 -0.26
N GLY A 121 3.92 3.87 -1.13
CA GLY A 121 4.28 3.38 -2.44
C GLY A 121 5.64 3.88 -2.86
N THR A 122 6.01 3.50 -4.06
CA THR A 122 7.19 4.00 -4.74
C THR A 122 6.74 4.63 -6.06
N THR A 123 7.36 5.75 -6.43
CA THR A 123 7.21 6.39 -7.75
C THR A 123 8.57 6.67 -8.35
N ARG A 124 8.67 6.61 -9.68
CA ARG A 124 9.90 6.87 -10.42
C ARG A 124 9.67 7.97 -11.43
N ASP A 125 10.35 9.10 -11.24
CA ASP A 125 10.48 10.12 -12.28
C ASP A 125 11.70 9.81 -13.17
N VAL A 126 12.02 10.69 -14.12
CA VAL A 126 13.19 10.51 -15.01
C VAL A 126 14.54 10.55 -14.27
N THR A 127 14.58 11.02 -13.03
CA THR A 127 15.82 11.24 -12.26
C THR A 127 16.06 10.19 -11.18
N ALA A 128 15.03 9.71 -10.46
CA ALA A 128 15.22 8.83 -9.32
C ALA A 128 13.94 8.05 -8.93
N TRP A 129 14.14 6.99 -8.14
CA TRP A 129 13.10 6.36 -7.33
C TRP A 129 12.82 7.18 -6.07
N ASN A 130 11.55 7.47 -5.82
CA ASN A 130 11.10 8.20 -4.64
C ASN A 130 10.08 7.36 -3.85
N ALA A 131 10.15 7.42 -2.52
CA ALA A 131 9.07 6.96 -1.67
C ALA A 131 7.90 7.94 -1.77
N LEU A 132 6.69 7.39 -1.89
CA LEU A 132 5.44 8.12 -2.04
C LEU A 132 4.52 7.79 -0.87
N VAL A 133 3.94 8.80 -0.23
CA VAL A 133 2.86 8.61 0.73
C VAL A 133 1.63 9.37 0.25
N LEU A 134 0.51 8.66 0.18
CA LEU A 134 -0.81 9.21 -0.10
C LEU A 134 -1.68 9.04 1.15
N ARG A 135 -2.50 10.05 1.45
CA ARG A 135 -3.63 9.93 2.38
C ARG A 135 -4.91 10.08 1.58
N LEU A 136 -5.80 9.11 1.68
CA LEU A 136 -7.06 9.05 0.97
C LEU A 136 -8.22 8.99 1.98
N SER A 137 -9.33 9.62 1.64
CA SER A 137 -10.56 9.50 2.43
C SER A 137 -11.02 8.05 2.44
N GLY A 138 -11.26 7.50 3.63
CA GLY A 138 -11.79 6.14 3.78
C GLY A 138 -13.16 5.94 3.16
N ALA A 139 -13.95 7.02 3.09
CA ALA A 139 -15.33 6.99 2.59
C ALA A 139 -15.41 7.02 1.06
N GLY A 140 -14.50 7.74 0.39
CA GLY A 140 -14.61 8.01 -1.05
C GLY A 140 -13.34 7.82 -1.88
N GLY A 141 -12.18 7.59 -1.25
CA GLY A 141 -10.91 7.44 -1.95
C GLY A 141 -10.26 8.74 -2.43
N GLU A 142 -10.85 9.90 -2.14
CA GLU A 142 -10.28 11.21 -2.53
C GLU A 142 -9.02 11.55 -1.74
N LEU A 143 -8.03 12.22 -2.38
CA LEU A 143 -6.80 12.65 -1.71
C LEU A 143 -7.08 13.71 -0.62
N LEU A 144 -6.55 13.47 0.58
CA LEU A 144 -6.64 14.36 1.74
C LEU A 144 -5.37 15.19 1.92
N GLY A 145 -5.06 15.98 0.90
CA GLY A 145 -3.88 16.85 0.86
C GLY A 145 -2.87 16.45 -0.22
N PRO A 146 -1.75 17.19 -0.32
CA PRO A 146 -0.72 16.88 -1.29
C PRO A 146 0.00 15.57 -0.94
N PRO A 147 0.40 14.78 -1.94
CA PRO A 147 1.30 13.64 -1.78
C PRO A 147 2.61 14.07 -1.11
N LEU A 148 3.20 13.14 -0.36
CA LEU A 148 4.56 13.31 0.13
C LEU A 148 5.52 12.48 -0.71
N LEU A 149 6.61 13.11 -1.10
CA LEU A 149 7.69 12.48 -1.83
C LEU A 149 8.98 12.55 -1.00
N PHE A 150 9.67 11.41 -0.86
CA PHE A 150 10.98 11.33 -0.25
C PHE A 150 11.96 10.75 -1.27
N GLY A 151 13.14 11.35 -1.39
CA GLY A 151 14.18 10.92 -2.33
C GLY A 151 14.97 12.09 -2.88
N GLY A 152 14.29 13.21 -3.20
CA GLY A 152 14.93 14.48 -3.52
C GLY A 152 15.97 14.38 -4.64
N GLY A 153 15.74 13.53 -5.64
CA GLY A 153 16.68 13.26 -6.73
C GLY A 153 17.70 12.14 -6.46
N THR A 154 17.55 11.40 -5.37
CA THR A 154 18.30 10.17 -5.07
C THR A 154 17.35 9.01 -4.81
N ASP A 155 17.78 7.79 -5.13
CA ASP A 155 16.95 6.61 -4.93
C ASP A 155 16.61 6.41 -3.44
N ALA A 156 15.32 6.50 -3.15
CA ALA A 156 14.71 6.23 -1.85
C ALA A 156 13.63 5.14 -2.00
N TYR A 157 13.78 4.10 -1.20
CA TYR A 157 12.89 2.94 -1.17
C TYR A 157 12.17 2.89 0.17
N PRO A 158 10.83 2.94 0.18
CA PRO A 158 10.09 2.66 1.40
C PRO A 158 10.29 1.20 1.81
N SER A 159 10.19 0.94 3.11
CA SER A 159 10.31 -0.43 3.65
C SER A 159 9.15 -0.84 4.56
N ALA A 160 8.51 0.11 5.25
CA ALA A 160 7.40 -0.18 6.14
C ALA A 160 6.53 1.06 6.38
N LEU A 161 5.23 0.83 6.55
CA LEU A 161 4.28 1.81 7.05
C LEU A 161 3.77 1.40 8.44
N GLY A 162 3.69 2.37 9.33
CA GLY A 162 2.99 2.27 10.60
C GLY A 162 2.17 3.52 10.86
N LEU A 163 1.38 3.51 11.93
CA LEU A 163 0.60 4.65 12.36
C LEU A 163 0.88 4.98 13.83
N ARG A 164 0.89 6.26 14.16
CA ARG A 164 0.86 6.80 15.52
C ARG A 164 -0.38 7.69 15.65
N GLY A 165 -1.51 7.06 15.98
CA GLY A 165 -2.82 7.72 15.89
C GLY A 165 -3.15 8.05 14.43
N GLU A 166 -3.41 9.32 14.13
CA GLU A 166 -3.72 9.81 12.78
C GLU A 166 -2.48 10.03 11.90
N ALA A 167 -1.29 10.02 12.50
CA ALA A 167 -0.04 10.31 11.83
C ALA A 167 0.60 9.02 11.27
N PRO A 168 0.93 8.96 9.97
CA PRO A 168 1.72 7.87 9.46
C PRO A 168 3.18 7.99 9.90
N VAL A 169 3.76 6.84 10.21
CA VAL A 169 5.16 6.64 10.57
C VAL A 169 5.75 5.75 9.49
N VAL A 170 6.69 6.27 8.72
CA VAL A 170 7.23 5.59 7.54
C VAL A 170 8.69 5.22 7.78
N GLY A 171 9.02 3.95 7.59
CA GLY A 171 10.40 3.50 7.44
C GLY A 171 10.84 3.66 5.98
N VAL A 172 11.92 4.41 5.76
CA VAL A 172 12.51 4.62 4.42
C VAL A 172 13.98 4.22 4.46
N ALA A 173 14.45 3.50 3.45
CA ALA A 173 15.86 3.27 3.20
C ALA A 173 16.30 4.04 1.94
N SER A 174 17.35 4.82 2.06
CA SER A 174 17.96 5.56 0.94
C SER A 174 19.39 5.07 0.70
N SER A 175 19.78 5.04 -0.57
CA SER A 175 21.15 4.76 -0.98
C SER A 175 22.15 5.82 -0.48
N VAL A 176 21.68 7.03 -0.16
CA VAL A 176 22.51 8.17 0.28
C VAL A 176 22.26 8.52 1.75
N LEU A 177 21.01 8.50 2.21
CA LEU A 177 20.65 8.92 3.57
C LEU A 177 20.67 7.80 4.62
N GLY A 178 20.82 6.53 4.21
CA GLY A 178 20.62 5.38 5.10
C GLY A 178 19.14 5.16 5.44
N ALA A 179 18.84 4.49 6.55
CA ALA A 179 17.46 4.21 6.98
C ALA A 179 16.93 5.33 7.91
N ALA A 180 15.77 5.90 7.60
CA ALA A 180 15.10 6.94 8.38
C ALA A 180 13.68 6.54 8.76
N VAL A 181 13.19 7.08 9.88
CA VAL A 181 11.77 7.00 10.29
C VAL A 181 11.19 8.42 10.22
N VAL A 182 10.13 8.60 9.44
CA VAL A 182 9.49 9.90 9.22
C VAL A 182 8.05 9.86 9.71
N SER A 183 7.66 10.83 10.54
CA SER A 183 6.26 11.05 10.92
C SER A 183 5.67 12.23 10.14
N TRP A 184 4.46 12.08 9.61
CA TRP A 184 3.73 13.19 8.99
C TRP A 184 2.67 13.78 9.94
N PRO A 185 2.42 15.11 9.94
CA PRO A 185 3.03 16.15 9.09
C PRO A 185 4.31 16.76 9.65
N GLU A 186 4.78 16.29 10.81
CA GLU A 186 5.80 16.96 11.64
C GLU A 186 7.23 16.97 11.04
N GLY A 187 7.42 16.45 9.82
CA GLY A 187 8.72 16.40 9.15
C GLY A 187 9.59 15.24 9.67
N PRO A 188 10.84 15.12 9.17
CA PRO A 188 11.74 14.04 9.58
C PRO A 188 11.94 14.09 11.09
N ILE A 189 11.68 12.97 11.77
CA ILE A 189 12.11 12.80 13.16
C ILE A 189 13.63 12.83 13.12
N PRO A 190 14.31 13.79 13.76
CA PRO A 190 15.76 13.87 13.69
C PRO A 190 16.34 12.54 14.17
N PHE A 191 17.33 12.05 13.41
CA PHE A 191 18.05 10.84 13.76
C PHE A 191 18.49 10.92 15.23
N VAL A 192 18.27 9.84 15.98
CA VAL A 192 19.16 9.55 17.09
C VAL A 192 20.51 9.33 16.43
N ASP A 193 21.44 10.27 16.62
CA ASP A 193 22.81 10.16 16.13
C ASP A 193 23.30 8.73 16.33
N ARG A 194 23.93 8.15 15.31
CA ARG A 194 24.68 6.90 15.46
C ARG A 194 25.46 7.01 16.77
N PRO A 195 25.34 6.05 17.72
CA PRO A 195 26.29 6.04 18.82
C PRO A 195 27.67 6.01 18.16
N ALA A 196 28.45 7.05 18.39
CA ALA A 196 29.82 7.13 17.92
C ALA A 196 30.45 5.79 18.29
N ARG A 197 30.91 5.02 17.29
CA ARG A 197 31.70 3.83 17.57
C ARG A 197 32.95 4.34 18.29
N GLY A 198 32.95 4.22 19.62
CA GLY A 198 34.13 4.46 20.44
C GLY A 198 35.24 3.57 19.90
N ARG A 199 36.35 4.20 19.52
CA ARG A 199 37.63 3.52 19.41
C ARG A 199 38.23 3.38 20.80
#